data_AF-A0A538GCD3-F1
#
_entry.id   AF-A0A538GCD3-F1
#
_cell.length_a   1.000
_cell.length_b   1.000
_cell.length_c   1.000
_cell.angle_alpha   90.00
_cell.angle_beta   90.00
_cell.angle_gamma   90.00
#
_symmetry.space_group_name_H-M   'P 1'
#
loop_
_entity.id
_entity.type
_entity.pdbx_description
1 polymer ?
#
loop_
_entity_poly.entity_id
_entity_poly.type
_entity_poly.pdbx_seq_one_letter_code
_entity_poly.pdbx_strand_id
1 'polypeptide(L)'
;MLLLAAGGDPQRELELDGRAVSALAAELDRPGRRTEVSRGLEALREDAAGLANVSSALDELLLDAGFAWRAYACALLADELEPD
;
A
#
# COMPACT_ATOMS: atom_id res chain seq x y z
N MET A 1 -16.11 -1.65 -4.35
CA MET A 1 -16.19 -2.01 -5.80
C MET A 1 -15.57 -0.92 -6.70
N LEU A 2 -14.26 -0.76 -6.65
CA LEU A 2 -13.45 0.16 -7.49
C LEU A 2 -13.04 -0.47 -8.83
N LEU A 3 -13.85 -1.39 -9.38
CA LEU A 3 -13.46 -2.20 -10.53
C LEU A 3 -13.47 -1.44 -11.88
N LEU A 4 -13.98 -0.20 -11.92
CA LEU A 4 -14.22 0.50 -13.20
C LEU A 4 -13.04 1.37 -13.68
N ALA A 5 -12.07 1.72 -12.84
CA ALA A 5 -10.98 2.62 -13.24
C ALA A 5 -9.72 1.90 -13.76
N ALA A 6 -9.53 0.62 -13.42
CA ALA A 6 -8.27 -0.09 -13.65
C ALA A 6 -8.23 -1.01 -14.89
N GLY A 7 -9.28 -1.06 -15.72
CA GLY A 7 -9.27 -1.65 -17.07
C GLY A 7 -8.45 -2.94 -17.26
N GLY A 8 -8.58 -3.91 -16.34
CA GLY A 8 -7.78 -5.12 -16.28
C GLY A 8 -8.58 -6.35 -15.85
N ASP A 9 -8.02 -7.53 -16.10
CA ASP A 9 -8.57 -8.83 -15.71
C ASP A 9 -8.58 -8.98 -14.18
N PRO A 10 -9.73 -9.18 -13.52
CA PRO A 10 -9.83 -9.37 -12.08
C PRO A 10 -9.15 -10.65 -11.58
N GLN A 11 -8.81 -11.60 -12.47
CA GLN A 11 -8.06 -12.81 -12.12
C GLN A 11 -6.55 -12.61 -12.16
N ARG A 12 -6.04 -11.43 -12.52
CA ARG A 12 -4.61 -11.16 -12.57
C ARG A 12 -4.04 -11.06 -11.15
N GLU A 13 -2.91 -11.74 -10.93
CA GLU A 13 -2.17 -11.67 -9.68
C GLU A 13 -1.79 -10.21 -9.35
N LEU A 14 -1.96 -9.84 -8.08
CA LEU A 14 -1.71 -8.49 -7.60
C LEU A 14 -0.20 -8.29 -7.41
N GLU A 15 0.40 -7.49 -8.30
CA GLU A 15 1.81 -7.15 -8.26
C GLU A 15 2.00 -5.70 -7.77
N LEU A 16 2.98 -5.48 -6.89
CA LEU A 16 3.27 -4.17 -6.30
C LEU A 16 3.59 -3.08 -7.34
N ASP A 17 4.34 -3.45 -8.37
CA ASP A 17 4.68 -2.58 -9.50
C ASP A 17 3.68 -2.72 -10.66
N GLY A 18 2.62 -3.48 -10.44
CA GLY A 18 1.59 -3.77 -11.41
C GLY A 18 0.76 -2.54 -11.77
N ARG A 19 0.05 -2.67 -12.90
CA ARG A 19 -0.77 -1.58 -13.46
C ARG A 19 -1.87 -1.14 -12.50
N ALA A 20 -2.55 -2.07 -11.83
CA ALA A 20 -3.63 -1.78 -10.90
C ALA A 20 -3.15 -0.94 -9.71
N VAL A 21 -2.05 -1.36 -9.08
CA VAL A 21 -1.41 -0.62 -7.96
C VAL A 21 -0.96 0.76 -8.41
N SER A 22 -0.27 0.86 -9.56
CA SER A 22 0.21 2.14 -10.07
C SER A 22 -0.92 3.12 -10.41
N ALA A 23 -2.01 2.62 -11.00
CA ALA A 23 -3.18 3.43 -11.33
C ALA A 23 -3.87 3.97 -10.07
N LEU A 24 -4.11 3.08 -9.08
CA LEU A 24 -4.71 3.49 -7.82
C LEU A 24 -3.78 4.45 -7.04
N ALA A 25 -2.48 4.16 -6.98
CA ALA A 25 -1.51 5.02 -6.32
C ALA A 25 -1.51 6.44 -6.92
N ALA A 26 -1.64 6.57 -8.25
CA ALA A 26 -1.77 7.87 -8.91
C ALA A 26 -3.10 8.57 -8.61
N GLU A 27 -4.21 7.83 -8.58
CA GLU A 27 -5.54 8.37 -8.25
C GLU A 27 -5.63 8.90 -6.81
N LEU A 28 -4.99 8.19 -5.87
CA LEU A 28 -4.99 8.55 -4.46
C LEU A 28 -4.01 9.69 -4.12
N ASP A 29 -3.10 10.05 -5.03
CA ASP A 29 -1.95 10.92 -4.77
C ASP A 29 -2.38 12.37 -4.50
N ARG A 30 -2.60 12.66 -3.22
CA ARG A 30 -2.83 14.00 -2.69
C ARG A 30 -1.84 14.25 -1.56
N PRO A 31 -1.26 15.47 -1.42
CA PRO A 31 -0.22 15.75 -0.44
C PRO A 31 -0.56 15.31 1.00
N GLY A 32 -1.80 15.53 1.45
CA GLY A 32 -2.23 15.15 2.80
C GLY A 32 -2.21 13.63 3.06
N ARG A 33 -2.62 12.82 2.07
CA ARG A 33 -2.69 11.36 2.24
C ARG A 33 -1.32 10.71 2.33
N ARG A 34 -0.33 11.21 1.58
CA ARG A 34 1.04 10.71 1.69
C ARG A 34 1.60 10.93 3.10
N THR A 35 1.37 12.12 3.66
CA THR A 35 1.79 12.42 5.04
C THR A 35 1.07 11.54 6.06
N GLU A 36 -0.22 11.26 5.87
CA GLU A 36 -0.98 10.34 6.73
C GLU A 36 -0.41 8.92 6.72
N VAL A 37 -0.06 8.39 5.54
CA VAL A 37 0.58 7.06 5.42
C VAL A 37 1.92 7.03 6.15
N SER A 38 2.80 8.01 5.94
CA SER A 38 4.09 8.06 6.66
C SER A 38 3.91 8.12 8.18
N ARG A 39 2.97 8.93 8.67
CA ARG A 39 2.67 8.99 10.12
C ARG A 39 2.12 7.68 10.67
N GLY A 40 1.26 7.00 9.90
CA GLY A 40 0.74 5.69 10.29
C GLY A 40 1.87 4.65 10.42
N LEU A 41 2.78 4.61 9.44
CA LEU A 41 3.96 3.73 9.49
C LEU A 41 4.88 4.05 10.67
N GLU A 42 5.09 5.33 10.99
CA GLU A 42 5.85 5.75 12.17
C GLU A 42 5.18 5.28 13.47
N ALA A 43 3.87 5.42 13.59
CA ALA A 43 3.11 5.01 14.78
C ALA A 43 3.17 3.50 15.02
N LEU A 44 3.23 2.69 13.95
CA LEU A 44 3.32 1.23 14.05
C LEU A 44 4.67 0.73 14.58
N ARG A 45 5.71 1.57 14.69
CA ARG A 45 7.03 1.16 15.18
C ARG A 45 6.98 0.59 16.59
N GLU A 46 6.17 1.19 17.46
CA GLU A 46 6.04 0.74 18.85
C GLU A 46 5.36 -0.64 18.91
N ASP A 47 4.26 -0.80 18.16
CA ASP A 47 3.51 -2.07 18.09
C ASP A 47 4.32 -3.20 17.44
N ALA A 48 5.19 -2.87 16.48
CA ALA A 48 6.07 -3.82 15.82
C ALA A 48 7.31 -4.19 16.64
N ALA A 49 7.52 -3.59 17.82
CA ALA A 49 8.69 -3.88 18.64
C ALA A 49 8.73 -5.36 19.05
N GLY A 50 9.85 -6.02 18.75
CA GLY A 50 10.03 -7.46 19.01
C GLY A 50 9.57 -8.37 17.87
N LEU A 51 8.92 -7.84 16.83
CA LEU A 51 8.57 -8.57 15.61
C LEU A 51 9.61 -8.29 14.52
N ALA A 52 10.75 -8.99 14.57
CA ALA A 52 11.92 -8.70 13.74
C ALA A 52 11.61 -8.47 12.24
N ASN A 53 10.80 -9.34 11.64
CA ASN A 53 10.44 -9.21 10.23
C ASN A 53 9.54 -7.99 9.95
N VAL A 54 8.60 -7.69 10.86
CA VAL A 54 7.69 -6.54 10.73
C VAL A 54 8.48 -5.25 10.94
N SER A 55 9.36 -5.21 11.94
CA SER A 55 10.26 -4.06 12.18
C SER A 55 11.11 -3.76 10.95
N SER A 56 11.71 -4.80 10.33
CA SER A 56 12.52 -4.65 9.11
C SER A 56 11.69 -4.12 7.94
N ALA A 57 10.50 -4.69 7.72
CA ALA A 57 9.60 -4.22 6.65
C ALA A 57 9.15 -2.77 6.87
N LEU A 58 8.86 -2.38 8.11
CA LEU A 58 8.53 -0.98 8.45
C LEU A 58 9.71 -0.05 8.22
N ASP A 59 10.93 -0.45 8.56
CA ASP A 59 12.14 0.33 8.27
C ASP A 59 12.32 0.55 6.77
N GLU A 60 12.11 -0.49 5.95
CA GLU A 60 12.17 -0.37 4.48
C GLU A 60 11.10 0.59 3.93
N LEU A 61 9.86 0.48 4.40
CA LEU A 61 8.77 1.37 3.99
C LEU A 61 9.04 2.83 4.40
N LEU A 62 9.61 3.06 5.58
CA LEU A 62 9.94 4.40 6.06
C LEU A 62 11.15 5.02 5.35
N LEU A 63 12.04 4.22 4.78
CA LEU A 63 13.18 4.68 3.98
C LEU A 63 12.78 5.18 2.59
N ASP A 64 11.72 4.62 1.99
CA ASP A 64 11.25 4.99 0.66
C ASP A 64 9.74 5.29 0.67
N ALA A 65 9.40 6.58 0.71
CA ALA A 65 8.03 7.06 0.69
C ALA A 65 7.26 6.68 -0.60
N GLY A 66 7.95 6.49 -1.72
CA GLY A 66 7.33 6.06 -2.99
C GLY A 66 6.99 4.57 -2.96
N PHE A 67 7.89 3.76 -2.42
CA PHE A 67 7.63 2.35 -2.14
C PHE A 67 6.49 2.17 -1.13
N ALA A 68 6.51 2.89 -0.01
CA ALA A 68 5.43 2.89 0.97
C ALA A 68 4.07 3.26 0.36
N TRP A 69 4.05 4.24 -0.53
CA TRP A 69 2.82 4.66 -1.20
C TRP A 69 2.23 3.58 -2.10
N ARG A 70 3.07 2.86 -2.85
CA ARG A 70 2.63 1.73 -3.68
C ARG A 70 2.20 0.54 -2.83
N ALA A 71 2.91 0.26 -1.74
CA ALA A 71 2.55 -0.79 -0.79
C ALA A 71 1.19 -0.52 -0.15
N TYR A 72 0.91 0.73 0.22
CA TYR A 72 -0.40 1.16 0.70
C TYR A 72 -1.51 0.96 -0.34
N ALA A 73 -1.31 1.40 -1.58
CA ALA A 73 -2.29 1.17 -2.65
C ALA A 73 -2.50 -0.33 -2.94
N CYS A 74 -1.44 -1.14 -2.87
CA CYS A 74 -1.52 -2.60 -3.01
C CYS A 74 -2.35 -3.22 -1.88
N ALA A 75 -2.11 -2.84 -0.63
CA ALA A 75 -2.87 -3.33 0.51
C ALA A 75 -4.38 -3.00 0.39
N LEU A 76 -4.73 -1.79 -0.05
CA LEU A 76 -6.13 -1.41 -0.31
C LEU A 76 -6.77 -2.25 -1.42
N LEU A 77 -6.02 -2.58 -2.47
CA LEU A 77 -6.52 -3.47 -3.53
C LEU A 77 -6.68 -4.90 -3.03
N ALA A 78 -5.77 -5.40 -2.21
CA ALA A 78 -5.86 -6.73 -1.62
C ALA A 78 -7.11 -6.85 -0.74
N ASP A 79 -7.36 -5.86 0.12
CA ASP A 79 -8.53 -5.79 1.01
C ASP A 79 -9.85 -5.83 0.21
N GLU A 80 -9.94 -5.14 -0.93
CA GLU A 80 -11.13 -5.18 -1.81
C GLU A 80 -11.30 -6.50 -2.59
N LEU A 81 -10.25 -7.33 -2.68
CA LEU A 81 -10.25 -8.60 -3.40
C LEU A 81 -10.45 -9.81 -2.48
N GLU A 82 -10.35 -9.65 -1.16
CA GLU A 82 -10.65 -10.71 -0.22
C GLU A 82 -12.16 -11.06 -0.28
N PRO A 83 -12.53 -12.34 -0.45
CA PRO A 83 -13.91 -12.76 -0.38
C PRO A 83 -14.44 -12.66 1.07
N ASP A 84 -15.68 -12.16 1.23
CA ASP A 84 -16.42 -12.12 2.51
C ASP A 84 -16.49 -13.48 3.24
#